data_AF-A0A3M7SV98-F1
#
_entry.id   AF-A0A3M7SV98-F1
#
_cell.length_a   1.000
_cell.length_b   1.000
_cell.length_c   1.000
_cell.angle_alpha   90.00
_cell.angle_beta   90.00
_cell.angle_gamma   90.00
#
_symmetry.space_group_name_H-M   'P 1'
#
loop_
_entity.id
_entity.type
_entity.pdbx_description
1 polymer ?
#
loop_
_entity_poly.entity_id
_entity_poly.type
_entity_poly.pdbx_seq_one_letter_code
_entity_poly.pdbx_strand_id
1 'polypeptide(L)'
;MIKFGLSDKLIKILKLIYETLFRYNVMPKIFNIGLVKLLVKDQKKSYSDINNMRPLTISDCWSNILEKILLEEIHKCTQLKSQNHLVDMQYFRLKKSSYTTRENLKEHVYVQSMPARHLIK
;
A
#
# COMPACT_ATOMS: atom_id res chain seq x y z
N MET A 1 17.76 -4.19 -27.13
CA MET A 1 17.97 -3.70 -25.74
C MET A 1 17.30 -2.35 -25.61
N ILE A 2 16.12 -2.26 -24.97
CA ILE A 2 15.44 -0.98 -24.74
C ILE A 2 16.22 -0.23 -23.65
N LYS A 3 17.32 0.40 -24.07
CA LYS A 3 18.10 1.33 -23.27
C LYS A 3 17.33 2.67 -23.31
N PHE A 4 16.68 3.03 -22.20
CA PHE A 4 16.26 4.40 -21.91
C PHE A 4 15.15 5.05 -22.76
N GLY A 5 14.15 4.28 -23.21
CA GLY A 5 12.91 4.87 -23.72
C GLY A 5 11.91 5.20 -22.61
N LEU A 6 12.24 6.06 -21.64
CA LEU A 6 11.28 6.54 -20.62
C LEU A 6 10.35 7.60 -21.23
N SER A 7 9.69 7.28 -22.33
CA SER A 7 8.63 8.13 -22.85
C SER A 7 7.35 7.81 -22.10
N ASP A 8 6.72 8.82 -21.48
CA ASP A 8 5.42 8.68 -20.82
C ASP A 8 4.37 8.07 -21.74
N LYS A 9 4.45 8.36 -23.05
CA LYS A 9 3.58 7.76 -24.07
C LYS A 9 3.82 6.26 -24.19
N LEU A 10 5.08 5.83 -24.20
CA LEU A 10 5.42 4.41 -24.26
C LEU A 10 4.93 3.68 -23.01
N ILE A 11 5.10 4.27 -21.82
CA ILE A 11 4.62 3.69 -20.56
C ILE A 11 3.10 3.52 -20.59
N LYS A 12 2.36 4.55 -21.05
CA LYS A 12 0.90 4.48 -21.18
C LYS A 12 0.44 3.38 -22.14
N ILE A 13 1.10 3.25 -23.29
CA ILE A 13 0.79 2.20 -24.28
C ILE A 13 1.07 0.82 -23.69
N LEU A 14 2.21 0.63 -23.04
CA LEU A 14 2.57 -0.64 -22.41
C LEU A 14 1.61 -1.02 -21.28
N LYS A 15 1.20 -0.05 -20.45
CA LYS A 15 0.19 -0.25 -19.41
C LYS A 15 -1.13 -0.74 -20.00
N LEU A 16 -1.61 -0.11 -21.07
CA LEU A 16 -2.84 -0.53 -21.76
C LEU A 16 -2.74 -1.96 -22.31
N ILE A 17 -1.60 -2.31 -22.90
CA ILE A 17 -1.34 -3.67 -23.39
C ILE A 17 -1.40 -4.68 -22.24
N TYR A 18 -0.68 -4.43 -21.13
CA TYR A 18 -0.68 -5.33 -19.98
C TYR A 18 -2.06 -5.49 -19.33
N GLU A 19 -2.81 -4.40 -19.18
CA GLU A 19 -4.19 -4.47 -18.67
C GLU A 19 -5.08 -5.33 -19.58
N THR A 20 -4.89 -5.23 -20.90
CA THR A 20 -5.60 -6.04 -21.87
C THR A 20 -5.23 -7.52 -21.74
N LEU A 21 -3.94 -7.83 -21.62
CA LEU A 21 -3.44 -9.20 -21.40
C LEU A 21 -4.05 -9.82 -20.12
N PHE A 22 -4.06 -9.08 -19.02
CA PHE A 22 -4.68 -9.53 -17.76
C PHE A 22 -6.19 -9.70 -17.88
N ARG A 23 -6.88 -8.76 -18.55
CA ARG A 23 -8.34 -8.81 -18.72
C ARG A 23 -8.79 -10.05 -19.50
N TYR A 24 -8.02 -10.45 -20.51
CA TYR A 24 -8.31 -11.64 -21.31
C TYR A 24 -7.62 -12.90 -20.78
N ASN A 25 -6.84 -12.80 -19.69
CA ASN A 25 -6.05 -13.89 -19.13
C ASN A 25 -5.12 -14.57 -20.17
N VAL A 26 -4.54 -13.77 -21.06
CA VAL A 26 -3.61 -14.22 -22.11
C VAL A 26 -2.24 -13.64 -21.83
N MET A 27 -1.22 -14.48 -21.70
CA MET A 27 0.18 -14.05 -21.64
C MET A 27 0.95 -14.59 -22.86
N PRO A 28 1.67 -13.75 -23.62
CA PRO A 28 2.48 -14.23 -24.72
C PRO A 28 3.54 -15.23 -24.25
N LYS A 29 3.75 -16.33 -24.99
CA LYS A 29 4.78 -17.33 -24.65
C LYS A 29 6.20 -16.76 -24.61
N ILE A 30 6.45 -15.66 -25.33
CA ILE A 30 7.74 -14.97 -25.36
C ILE A 30 7.97 -14.07 -24.14
N PHE A 31 6.94 -13.89 -23.30
CA PHE A 31 7.00 -13.16 -22.05
C PHE A 31 7.62 -14.05 -20.98
N ASN A 32 8.94 -14.26 -21.07
CA ASN A 32 9.68 -14.91 -20.01
C ASN A 32 9.79 -13.97 -18.81
N ILE A 33 9.51 -14.50 -17.62
CA ILE A 33 9.62 -13.74 -16.38
C ILE A 33 11.08 -13.36 -16.15
N GLY A 34 12.01 -14.28 -16.42
CA GLY A 34 13.45 -14.04 -16.37
C GLY A 34 14.26 -15.33 -16.40
N LEU A 35 15.57 -15.20 -16.23
CA LEU A 35 16.52 -16.32 -16.16
C LEU A 35 16.96 -16.55 -14.71
N VAL A 36 16.86 -17.80 -14.22
CA VAL A 36 17.35 -18.16 -12.89
C VAL A 36 18.86 -18.33 -12.92
N LYS A 37 19.56 -17.58 -12.08
CA LYS A 37 21.01 -17.63 -11.89
C LYS A 37 21.34 -17.94 -10.44
N LEU A 38 22.31 -18.81 -10.22
CA LEU A 38 22.82 -19.11 -8.88
C LEU A 38 23.89 -18.08 -8.50
N LEU A 39 23.71 -17.41 -7.36
CA LEU A 39 24.72 -16.56 -6.74
C LEU A 39 25.22 -17.17 -5.43
N VAL A 40 26.49 -16.93 -5.13
CA VAL A 40 27.12 -17.41 -3.91
C VAL A 40 26.74 -16.49 -2.74
N LYS A 41 26.34 -17.08 -1.60
CA LYS A 41 26.00 -16.34 -0.36
C LYS A 41 27.25 -15.78 0.30
N ASP A 42 28.23 -16.66 0.50
CA ASP A 42 29.48 -16.37 1.20
C ASP A 42 30.66 -16.74 0.31
N GLN A 43 31.47 -15.74 -0.02
CA GLN A 43 32.64 -15.88 -0.90
C GLN A 43 33.77 -16.67 -0.23
N LYS A 44 33.71 -16.92 1.09
CA LYS A 44 34.69 -17.71 1.83
C LYS A 44 34.39 -19.21 1.82
N LYS A 45 33.18 -19.61 1.43
CA LYS A 45 32.74 -21.01 1.38
C LYS A 45 32.88 -21.59 -0.03
N SER A 46 32.84 -22.91 -0.15
CA SER A 46 32.95 -23.59 -1.44
C SER A 46 31.85 -23.16 -2.40
N TYR A 47 32.21 -23.03 -3.68
CA TYR A 47 31.31 -22.76 -4.80
C TYR A 47 30.44 -23.97 -5.18
N SER A 48 30.83 -25.17 -4.73
CA SER A 48 30.07 -26.42 -4.96
C SER A 48 29.05 -26.73 -3.86
N ASP A 49 29.06 -25.99 -2.76
CA ASP A 49 28.09 -26.19 -1.68
C ASP A 49 26.73 -25.60 -2.07
N ILE A 50 25.74 -26.47 -2.31
CA ILE A 50 24.36 -26.08 -2.63
C ILE A 50 23.76 -25.17 -1.56
N ASN A 51 24.10 -25.36 -0.28
CA ASN A 51 23.59 -24.52 0.80
C ASN A 51 24.17 -23.10 0.75
N ASN A 52 25.31 -22.93 0.09
CA ASN A 52 25.94 -21.65 -0.17
C ASN A 52 25.43 -20.96 -1.45
N MET A 53 24.53 -21.59 -2.21
CA MET A 53 23.93 -21.01 -3.41
C MET A 53 22.58 -20.34 -3.12
N ARG A 54 22.32 -19.20 -3.76
CA ARG A 54 21.04 -18.51 -3.81
C ARG A 54 20.54 -18.51 -5.25
N PRO A 55 19.38 -19.13 -5.53
CA PRO A 55 18.71 -18.89 -6.80
C PRO A 55 18.19 -17.45 -6.82
N LEU A 56 18.57 -16.71 -7.86
CA LEU A 56 18.09 -15.37 -8.14
C LEU A 56 17.58 -15.32 -9.57
N THR A 57 16.34 -14.89 -9.72
CA THR A 57 15.74 -14.67 -11.04
C THR A 57 16.15 -13.29 -11.53
N ILE A 58 16.82 -13.24 -12.68
CA ILE A 58 17.12 -12.00 -13.37
C ILE A 58 15.98 -11.74 -14.34
N SER A 59 15.13 -10.77 -14.01
CA SER A 59 13.97 -10.42 -14.80
C SER A 59 14.37 -9.94 -16.19
N ASP A 60 13.63 -10.37 -17.22
CA ASP A 60 13.79 -9.86 -18.57
C ASP A 60 13.35 -8.40 -18.65
N CYS A 61 13.77 -7.70 -19.71
CA CYS A 61 13.46 -6.27 -19.87
C CYS A 61 11.95 -5.96 -19.82
N TRP A 62 11.12 -6.83 -20.40
CA TRP A 62 9.66 -6.69 -20.36
C TRP A 62 9.08 -6.87 -18.97
N SER A 63 9.56 -7.87 -18.22
CA SER A 63 9.19 -8.13 -16.83
C SER A 63 9.58 -6.97 -15.92
N ASN A 64 10.78 -6.41 -16.08
CA ASN A 64 11.21 -5.23 -15.32
C ASN A 64 10.30 -4.02 -15.56
N ILE A 65 9.84 -3.81 -16.81
CA ILE A 65 8.90 -2.72 -17.12
C ILE A 65 7.55 -2.97 -16.45
N LEU A 66 7.04 -4.19 -16.54
CA LEU A 66 5.79 -4.57 -15.88
C LEU A 66 5.86 -4.40 -14.36
N GLU A 67 6.94 -4.87 -13.73
CA GLU A 67 7.19 -4.73 -12.30
C GLU A 67 7.16 -3.27 -11.87
N LYS A 68 7.82 -2.37 -12.61
CA LYS A 68 7.78 -0.93 -12.34
C LYS A 68 6.36 -0.35 -12.41
N ILE A 69 5.61 -0.69 -13.47
CA ILE A 69 4.23 -0.23 -13.63
C ILE A 69 3.36 -0.72 -12.45
N LEU A 70 3.50 -1.99 -12.05
CA LEU A 70 2.77 -2.55 -10.92
C LEU A 70 3.14 -1.89 -9.59
N LEU A 71 4.45 -1.67 -9.35
CA LEU A 71 4.93 -1.00 -8.14
C LEU A 71 4.37 0.42 -8.01
N GLU A 72 4.31 1.18 -9.09
CA GLU A 72 3.70 2.52 -9.09
C GLU A 72 2.21 2.47 -8.73
N GLU A 73 1.46 1.51 -9.27
CA GLU A 73 0.04 1.35 -8.95
C GLU A 73 -0.18 0.89 -7.50
N ILE A 74 0.63 -0.05 -6.99
CA ILE A 74 0.59 -0.47 -5.59
C ILE A 74 0.90 0.70 -4.67
N HIS A 75 1.89 1.52 -4.99
CA HIS A 75 2.23 2.72 -4.22
C HIS A 75 1.08 3.72 -4.16
N LYS A 76 0.41 3.98 -5.29
CA LYS A 76 -0.80 4.82 -5.31
C LYS A 76 -1.89 4.24 -4.43
N CYS A 77 -2.18 2.94 -4.54
CA CYS A 77 -3.22 2.29 -3.73
C CYS A 77 -2.90 2.30 -2.23
N THR A 78 -1.63 2.12 -1.84
CA THR A 78 -1.21 2.13 -0.42
C THR A 78 -1.23 3.53 0.18
N GLN A 79 -0.84 4.56 -0.57
CA GLN A 79 -0.96 5.96 -0.15
C GLN A 79 -2.42 6.41 0.02
N LEU A 80 -3.31 5.99 -0.89
CA LEU A 80 -4.74 6.28 -0.77
C LEU A 80 -5.35 5.62 0.48
N LYS A 81 -4.93 4.40 0.81
CA LYS A 81 -5.38 3.70 2.03
C LYS A 81 -4.88 4.38 3.30
N SER A 82 -3.65 4.87 3.33
CA SER A 82 -3.13 5.59 4.51
C SER A 82 -3.82 6.94 4.72
N GLN A 83 -4.13 7.67 3.64
CA GLN A 83 -4.91 8.91 3.72
C GLN A 83 -6.34 8.65 4.20
N ASN A 84 -7.02 7.63 3.67
CA ASN A 84 -8.37 7.28 4.13
C ASN A 84 -8.40 6.89 5.60
N HIS A 85 -7.41 6.12 6.07
CA HIS A 85 -7.29 5.78 7.49
C HIS A 85 -7.04 7.02 8.38
N LEU A 86 -6.28 8.01 7.90
CA LEU A 86 -6.09 9.28 8.63
C LEU A 86 -7.39 10.09 8.72
N VAL A 87 -8.18 10.11 7.64
CA VAL A 87 -9.50 10.77 7.61
C VAL A 87 -10.46 10.07 8.57
N ASP A 88 -10.50 8.74 8.57
CA ASP A 88 -11.34 7.95 9.47
C ASP A 88 -10.97 8.18 10.94
N MET A 89 -9.67 8.24 11.25
CA MET A 89 -9.17 8.55 12.58
C MET A 89 -9.50 9.98 13.03
N GLN A 90 -9.42 10.97 12.12
CA GLN A 90 -9.83 12.35 12.40
C GLN A 90 -11.34 12.45 12.64
N TYR A 91 -12.15 11.78 11.82
CA TYR A 91 -13.60 11.74 11.95
C TYR A 91 -14.02 11.10 13.28
N PHE A 92 -13.37 10.00 13.68
CA PHE A 92 -13.61 9.36 14.98
C PHE A 92 -13.22 10.26 16.16
N ARG A 93 -12.09 10.99 16.05
CA ARG A 93 -11.63 11.94 17.07
C ARG A 93 -12.60 13.13 17.24
N LEU A 94 -13.12 13.66 16.13
CA LEU A 94 -14.10 14.75 16.13
C LEU A 94 -15.45 14.31 16.71
N LYS A 95 -15.90 13.08 16.39
CA LYS A 95 -17.10 12.49 17.02
C LYS A 95 -16.92 12.37 18.53
N LYS A 96 -15.81 11.80 19.02
CA LYS A 96 -15.54 11.68 20.47
C LYS A 96 -15.60 13.04 21.18
N SER A 97 -14.96 14.07 20.61
CA SER A 97 -15.00 15.43 21.16
C SER A 97 -16.44 15.95 21.29
N SER A 98 -17.27 15.74 20.28
CA SER A 98 -18.67 16.19 20.27
C SER A 98 -19.55 15.49 21.32
N TYR A 99 -19.26 14.22 21.64
CA TYR A 99 -19.97 13.50 22.72
C TYR A 99 -19.56 14.02 24.10
N THR A 100 -18.26 14.24 24.34
CA THR A 100 -17.77 14.79 25.61
C THR A 100 -18.29 16.20 25.89
N THR A 101 -18.42 17.07 24.87
CA THR A 101 -18.99 18.41 25.07
C THR A 101 -20.48 18.36 25.41
N ARG A 102 -21.23 17.41 24.83
CA ARG A 102 -22.66 17.22 25.14
C ARG A 102 -22.90 16.66 26.54
N GLU A 103 -22.01 15.81 27.05
CA GLU A 103 -22.10 15.31 28.43
C GLU A 103 -21.79 16.41 29.45
N ASN A 104 -20.73 17.20 29.22
CA ASN A 104 -20.39 18.33 30.10
C ASN A 104 -21.46 19.44 30.12
N LEU A 105 -22.16 19.67 28.99
CA LEU A 105 -23.29 20.60 28.92
C LEU A 105 -24.52 20.09 29.67
N LYS A 106 -24.76 18.77 29.71
CA LYS A 106 -25.87 18.19 30.48
C LYS A 106 -25.64 18.26 31.98
N GLU A 107 -24.40 18.07 32.43
CA GLU A 107 -24.04 18.20 33.85
C GLU A 107 -24.16 19.65 34.35
N HIS A 108 -23.77 20.65 33.54
CA HIS A 108 -23.92 22.05 33.94
C HIS A 108 -25.37 22.55 33.97
N VAL A 109 -26.26 22.02 33.10
CA VAL A 109 -27.69 22.38 33.11
C VAL A 109 -28.42 21.74 34.30
N TYR A 110 -28.02 20.55 34.74
CA TYR A 110 -28.65 19.87 35.89
C TYR A 110 -28.32 20.54 37.25
N VAL A 111 -27.17 21.21 37.37
CA VAL A 111 -26.77 21.88 38.63
C VAL A 111 -27.47 23.23 38.80
N GLN A 112 -27.90 23.89 37.71
CA GLN A 112 -28.58 25.20 37.79
C GLN A 112 -30.10 25.12 37.96
N SER A 113 -30.72 23.93 37.85
CA SER A 113 -32.18 23.75 37.95
C SER A 113 -32.66 23.10 39.25
N MET A 114 -31.83 22.96 40.29
CA MET A 114 -32.31 22.47 41.60
C MET A 114 -33.04 23.59 42.36
N PRO A 115 -34.34 23.41 42.70
CA PRO A 115 -35.05 24.36 43.53
C PRO A 115 -34.56 24.23 44.97
N ALA A 116 -34.23 25.36 45.60
CA ALA A 116 -33.97 25.45 47.03
C ALA A 116 -35.21 24.95 47.80
N ARG A 117 -35.14 23.74 48.37
CA ARG A 117 -36.07 23.30 49.41
C ARG A 117 -35.31 23.11 50.72
N HIS A 118 -35.81 23.86 51.69
CA HIS A 118 -35.39 23.99 53.07
C HIS A 118 -35.38 22.66 53.85
N LEU A 119 -34.37 22.56 54.73
CA LEU A 119 -34.38 22.25 56.18
C LEU A 119 -35.32 21.16 56.76
N ILE A 120 -34.81 20.61 57.87
CA ILE A 120 -35.48 19.89 58.99
C ILE A 120 -35.44 18.35 58.80
N LYS A 121 -34.87 17.52 59.69
CA LYS A 121 -34.67 17.62 61.15
C LYS A 121 -33.21 17.45 61.59
#